data_AF-A0A7J8DMN0-F1
#
_entry.id   AF-A0A7J8DMN0-F1
#
_cell.length_a   1.000
_cell.length_b   1.000
_cell.length_c   1.000
_cell.angle_alpha   90.00
_cell.angle_beta   90.00
_cell.angle_gamma   90.00
#
_symmetry.space_group_name_H-M   'P 1'
#
loop_
_entity.id
_entity.type
_entity.pdbx_description
1 polymer ?
#
loop_
_entity_poly.entity_id
_entity_poly.type
_entity_poly.pdbx_seq_one_letter_code
_entity_poly.pdbx_strand_id
1 'polypeptide(L)'
;MLSEAVLLPMWLWKCSKRLLTKPGSHLPLGKLPNKPRKTSEFGELHGLTTNDKFVEGMYKVMLDTKSYWKALGISPFHEYVEVVFTANDSGQRQYTIAALLSPYSYSTTALVSNPKA
;
A
#
# COMPACT_ATOMS: atom_id res chain seq x y z
N MET A 1 18.95 17.35 17.46
CA MET A 1 19.63 16.10 17.06
C MET A 1 18.98 15.61 15.78
N LEU A 2 19.51 16.03 14.64
CA LEU A 2 19.23 15.39 13.36
C LEU A 2 20.30 14.32 13.21
N SER A 3 19.92 13.06 13.40
CA SER A 3 20.75 11.93 12.99
C SER A 3 20.00 11.20 11.90
N GLU A 4 20.27 11.58 10.66
CA GLU A 4 20.11 10.67 9.55
C GLU A 4 21.14 9.55 9.70
N ALA A 5 20.65 8.32 9.70
CA ALA A 5 21.41 7.14 9.30
C ALA A 5 20.44 6.24 8.53
N VAL A 6 20.31 6.52 7.23
CA VAL A 6 19.87 5.53 6.25
C VAL A 6 21.00 4.52 6.14
N LEU A 7 20.73 3.26 6.50
CA LEU A 7 21.36 2.04 6.00
C LEU A 7 20.89 0.87 6.88
N LEU A 8 19.82 0.18 6.49
CA LEU A 8 19.66 -1.24 6.85
C LEU A 8 19.16 -2.05 5.63
N PRO A 9 19.77 -3.22 5.39
CA PRO A 9 19.54 -4.05 4.21
C PRO A 9 18.25 -4.88 4.30
N MET A 10 17.83 -5.34 3.11
CA MET A 10 16.98 -6.48 2.72
C MET A 10 16.44 -7.46 3.80
N TRP A 11 15.30 -8.08 3.44
CA TRP A 11 14.69 -9.37 3.88
C TRP A 11 13.31 -9.31 4.61
N LEU A 12 12.26 -9.40 3.77
CA LEU A 12 11.02 -10.21 3.78
C LEU A 12 10.09 -10.47 5.01
N TRP A 13 8.82 -10.06 4.81
CA TRP A 13 7.55 -10.83 4.93
C TRP A 13 6.78 -11.05 6.26
N LYS A 14 5.59 -10.41 6.36
CA LYS A 14 4.21 -10.98 6.29
C LYS A 14 3.18 -9.87 6.58
N CYS A 15 2.13 -9.73 5.77
CA CYS A 15 1.02 -8.79 6.01
C CYS A 15 -0.35 -9.49 5.93
N SER A 16 -1.11 -9.53 7.02
CA SER A 16 -2.52 -9.96 7.04
C SER A 16 -3.29 -9.42 8.26
N LYS A 17 -4.27 -8.52 8.04
CA LYS A 17 -5.72 -8.77 8.28
C LYS A 17 -6.63 -7.53 8.09
N ARG A 18 -7.73 -7.80 7.39
CA ARG A 18 -9.16 -7.44 7.61
C ARG A 18 -9.62 -5.96 7.62
N LEU A 19 -10.53 -5.69 6.66
CA LEU A 19 -11.25 -4.45 6.40
C LEU A 19 -12.06 -3.93 7.59
N LEU A 20 -11.93 -2.63 7.85
CA LEU A 20 -12.92 -1.82 8.54
C LEU A 20 -13.75 -1.07 7.50
N THR A 21 -15.04 -1.42 7.43
CA THR A 21 -16.07 -0.65 6.73
C THR A 21 -16.44 0.57 7.57
N LYS A 22 -16.47 1.77 6.98
CA LYS A 22 -17.23 2.90 7.51
C LYS A 22 -17.89 3.73 6.41
N PRO A 23 -19.02 4.40 6.74
CA PRO A 23 -20.06 4.79 5.81
C PRO A 23 -19.95 6.25 5.36
N GLY A 24 -20.48 6.54 4.17
CA GLY A 24 -20.81 7.91 3.75
C GLY A 24 -19.86 8.53 2.73
N SER A 25 -19.87 8.04 1.49
CA SER A 25 -19.71 8.87 0.29
C SER A 25 -20.13 8.06 -0.94
N HIS A 26 -20.86 8.72 -1.85
CA HIS A 26 -21.56 8.14 -3.00
C HIS A 26 -20.63 7.72 -4.16
N LEU A 27 -19.53 7.04 -3.86
CA LEU A 27 -18.71 6.35 -4.86
C LEU A 27 -18.44 4.92 -4.37
N PRO A 28 -18.73 3.88 -5.17
CA PRO A 28 -18.46 2.51 -4.77
C PRO A 28 -16.95 2.36 -4.49
N LEU A 29 -16.60 1.85 -3.31
CA LEU A 29 -15.20 1.49 -3.01
C LEU A 29 -14.82 0.36 -3.97
N GLY A 30 -13.92 0.65 -4.90
CA GLY A 30 -13.31 -0.36 -5.77
C GLY A 30 -12.63 -1.40 -4.89
N LYS A 31 -13.09 -2.65 -4.98
CA LYS A 31 -12.55 -3.74 -4.16
C LYS A 31 -11.31 -4.31 -4.85
N LEU A 32 -10.12 -3.91 -4.39
CA LEU A 32 -8.90 -4.70 -4.61
C LEU A 32 -9.13 -6.13 -4.08
N PRO A 33 -8.45 -7.15 -4.62
CA PRO A 33 -8.69 -8.52 -4.17
C PRO A 33 -8.48 -8.63 -2.66
N ASN A 34 -9.52 -9.12 -1.98
CA ASN A 34 -9.61 -9.25 -0.53
C ASN A 34 -8.63 -10.29 0.07
N LYS A 35 -7.69 -10.82 -0.72
CA LYS A 35 -6.72 -11.82 -0.28
C LYS A 35 -5.41 -11.11 0.08
N PRO A 36 -4.88 -11.29 1.31
CA PRO A 36 -3.59 -10.74 1.68
C PRO A 36 -2.51 -11.27 0.73
N ARG A 37 -1.74 -10.34 0.18
CA ARG A 37 -0.57 -10.62 -0.65
C ARG A 37 0.65 -10.01 0.01
N LYS A 38 1.78 -10.23 -0.62
CA LYS A 38 3.05 -10.41 0.05
C LYS A 38 4.09 -9.86 -0.94
N THR A 39 4.83 -8.82 -0.54
CA THR A 39 5.84 -8.16 -1.40
C THR A 39 6.99 -9.11 -1.72
N SER A 40 7.64 -8.92 -2.87
CA SER A 40 8.85 -9.66 -3.25
C SER A 40 10.04 -9.27 -2.36
N GLU A 41 11.20 -9.90 -2.60
CA GLU A 41 12.47 -9.54 -1.97
C GLU A 41 12.94 -8.12 -2.29
N PHE A 42 12.46 -7.58 -3.40
CA PHE A 42 12.70 -6.20 -3.81
C PHE A 42 11.68 -5.21 -3.21
N GLY A 43 10.76 -5.67 -2.36
CA GLY A 43 9.73 -4.82 -1.74
C GLY A 43 8.54 -4.50 -2.65
N GLU A 44 8.44 -5.14 -3.81
CA GLU A 44 7.43 -4.85 -4.83
C GLU A 44 6.26 -5.82 -4.79
N LEU A 45 5.09 -5.40 -5.27
CA LEU A 45 3.94 -6.28 -5.44
C LEU A 45 3.17 -5.91 -6.70
N HIS A 46 3.32 -6.76 -7.71
CA HIS A 46 2.69 -6.58 -9.03
C HIS A 46 1.41 -7.42 -9.17
N GLY A 47 0.60 -7.10 -10.19
CA GLY A 47 -0.57 -7.89 -10.54
C GLY A 47 -1.66 -7.89 -9.45
N LEU A 48 -1.80 -6.78 -8.72
CA LEU A 48 -2.84 -6.62 -7.70
C LEU A 48 -4.25 -6.72 -8.29
N THR A 49 -4.46 -6.23 -9.49
CA THR A 49 -5.74 -6.24 -10.19
C THR A 49 -5.49 -6.31 -11.69
N THR A 50 -6.55 -6.57 -12.45
CA THR A 50 -6.57 -6.54 -13.92
C THR A 50 -7.29 -5.26 -14.39
N ASN A 51 -7.02 -4.81 -15.62
CA ASN A 51 -7.56 -3.55 -16.16
C ASN A 51 -9.10 -3.53 -16.23
N ASP A 52 -9.73 -4.69 -16.39
CA ASP A 52 -11.19 -4.87 -16.38
C ASP A 52 -11.80 -4.69 -14.97
N LYS A 53 -11.05 -5.01 -13.92
CA LYS A 53 -11.49 -4.91 -12.51
C LYS A 53 -11.08 -3.60 -11.84
N PHE A 54 -10.10 -2.91 -12.43
CA PHE A 54 -9.61 -1.63 -11.96
C PHE A 54 -10.31 -0.49 -12.69
N VAL A 55 -11.58 -0.32 -12.38
CA VAL A 55 -12.47 0.71 -12.93
C VAL A 55 -12.32 2.03 -12.17
N GLU A 56 -13.03 3.06 -12.62
CA GLU A 56 -13.16 4.32 -11.87
C GLU A 56 -13.75 4.08 -10.48
N GLY A 57 -13.13 4.66 -9.46
CA GLY A 57 -13.63 4.58 -8.09
C GLY A 57 -12.59 4.86 -7.03
N MET A 58 -13.01 4.81 -5.76
CA MET A 58 -12.13 4.99 -4.62
C MET A 58 -11.54 3.65 -4.18
N TYR A 59 -10.23 3.57 -4.02
CA TYR A 59 -9.51 2.37 -3.63
C TYR A 59 -8.79 2.59 -2.30
N LYS A 60 -8.59 1.49 -1.57
CA LYS A 60 -7.80 1.45 -0.34
C LYS A 60 -6.75 0.34 -0.41
N VAL A 61 -5.50 0.72 -0.18
CA VAL A 61 -4.38 -0.20 0.05
C VAL A 61 -4.05 -0.19 1.54
N MET A 62 -3.98 -1.38 2.14
CA MET A 62 -3.56 -1.54 3.54
C MET A 62 -2.25 -2.32 3.58
N LEU A 63 -1.23 -1.74 4.21
CA LEU A 63 0.06 -2.37 4.47
C LEU A 63 0.12 -2.73 5.96
N ASP A 64 0.24 -4.02 6.29
CA ASP A 64 0.38 -4.49 7.68
C ASP A 64 1.84 -4.34 8.16
N THR A 65 2.22 -3.08 8.36
CA THR A 65 3.55 -2.67 8.81
C THR A 65 3.85 -3.13 10.23
N LYS A 66 2.83 -3.35 11.07
CA LYS A 66 3.04 -3.85 12.43
C LYS A 66 3.61 -5.26 12.44
N SER A 67 3.03 -6.16 11.65
CA SER A 67 3.57 -7.53 11.51
C SER A 67 4.98 -7.52 10.95
N TYR A 68 5.28 -6.64 10.00
CA TYR A 68 6.63 -6.44 9.45
C TYR A 68 7.64 -6.08 10.54
N TRP A 69 7.40 -5.01 11.30
CA TRP A 69 8.34 -4.58 12.34
C TRP A 69 8.46 -5.59 13.50
N LYS A 70 7.36 -6.22 13.90
CA LYS A 70 7.38 -7.26 14.94
C LYS A 70 8.21 -8.47 14.54
N ALA A 71 8.17 -8.88 13.26
CA ALA A 71 9.00 -9.98 12.77
C ALA A 71 10.51 -9.65 12.86
N LEU A 72 10.86 -8.37 12.84
CA LEU A 72 12.23 -7.87 13.05
C LEU A 72 12.57 -7.61 14.52
N GLY A 73 11.69 -7.95 15.47
CA GLY A 73 11.89 -7.70 16.90
C GLY A 73 11.73 -6.23 17.31
N ILE A 74 11.18 -5.38 16.44
CA ILE A 74 10.97 -3.96 16.71
C ILE A 74 9.52 -3.74 17.12
N SER A 75 9.30 -2.90 18.14
CA SER A 75 7.96 -2.42 18.50
C SER A 75 7.62 -1.17 17.68
N PRO A 76 6.71 -1.25 16.70
CA PRO A 76 6.32 -0.10 15.89
C PRO A 76 5.24 0.74 16.59
N PHE A 77 5.11 1.99 16.17
CA PHE A 77 4.04 2.88 16.60
C PHE A 77 2.71 2.62 15.86
N HIS A 78 2.80 2.41 14.54
CA HIS A 78 1.61 2.29 13.69
C HIS A 78 1.11 0.84 13.64
N GLU A 79 -0.22 0.66 13.72
CA GLU A 79 -0.87 -0.66 13.56
C GLU A 79 -0.80 -1.17 12.12
N TYR A 80 -0.91 -0.27 11.16
CA TYR A 80 -0.80 -0.50 9.73
C TYR A 80 -0.67 0.86 9.03
N VAL A 81 -0.39 0.85 7.72
CA VAL A 81 -0.45 2.05 6.87
C VAL A 81 -1.60 1.89 5.89
N GLU A 82 -2.44 2.92 5.75
CA GLU A 82 -3.48 2.99 4.73
C GLU A 82 -3.13 4.03 3.68
N VAL A 83 -3.37 3.69 2.41
CA VAL A 83 -3.36 4.63 1.29
C VAL A 83 -4.72 4.56 0.63
N VAL A 84 -5.42 5.70 0.61
CA VAL A 84 -6.75 5.84 0.02
C VAL A 84 -6.66 6.83 -1.13
N PHE A 85 -7.15 6.46 -2.30
CA PHE A 85 -7.07 7.30 -3.50
C PHE A 85 -8.21 7.01 -4.47
N THR A 86 -8.57 8.00 -5.27
CA THR A 86 -9.47 7.83 -6.43
C THR A 86 -8.64 7.40 -7.63
N ALA A 87 -9.09 6.38 -8.36
CA ALA A 87 -8.44 5.91 -9.57
C ALA A 87 -9.34 6.06 -10.79
N ASN A 88 -8.71 6.24 -11.94
CA ASN A 88 -9.31 6.23 -13.29
C ASN A 88 -10.47 7.21 -13.55
N ASP A 89 -10.57 8.29 -12.77
CA ASP A 89 -11.51 9.41 -12.97
C ASP A 89 -11.39 10.13 -14.33
N SER A 90 -10.26 9.94 -14.99
CA SER A 90 -9.88 10.59 -16.24
C SER A 90 -9.26 9.60 -17.23
N GLY A 91 -9.74 8.35 -17.18
CA GLY A 91 -9.28 7.24 -18.02
C GLY A 91 -8.30 6.30 -17.31
N GLN A 92 -8.03 5.15 -17.94
CA GLN A 92 -7.17 4.14 -17.35
C GLN A 92 -5.73 4.65 -17.19
N ARG A 93 -5.18 4.50 -15.98
CA ARG A 93 -3.80 4.88 -15.63
C ARG A 93 -3.08 3.76 -14.90
N GLN A 94 -1.75 3.79 -14.93
CA GLN A 94 -0.89 2.94 -14.13
C GLN A 94 -0.54 3.66 -12.82
N TYR A 95 -0.67 2.95 -11.70
CA TYR A 95 -0.43 3.49 -10.37
C TYR A 95 0.65 2.67 -9.68
N THR A 96 1.70 3.35 -9.23
CA THR A 96 2.71 2.79 -8.33
C THR A 96 2.63 3.53 -7.00
N ILE A 97 2.27 2.80 -5.93
CA ILE A 97 2.26 3.33 -4.57
C ILE A 97 3.58 2.96 -3.91
N ALA A 98 4.36 3.96 -3.53
CA ALA A 98 5.62 3.78 -2.81
C ALA A 98 5.43 4.20 -1.35
N ALA A 99 5.96 3.39 -0.43
CA ALA A 99 5.94 3.66 0.99
C ALA A 99 7.35 3.53 1.57
N LEU A 100 7.82 4.59 2.22
CA LEU A 100 9.03 4.58 3.04
C LEU A 100 8.62 4.40 4.49
N LEU A 101 9.15 3.38 5.15
CA LEU A 101 8.72 2.96 6.48
C LEU A 101 9.86 3.10 7.49
N SER A 102 9.56 3.73 8.60
CA SER A 102 10.32 3.68 9.85
C SER A 102 9.42 3.14 10.97
N PRO A 103 9.96 2.65 12.10
CA PRO A 103 9.12 2.08 13.15
C PRO A 103 8.09 3.07 13.72
N TYR A 104 8.42 4.36 13.72
CA TYR A 104 7.60 5.44 14.29
C TYR A 104 7.11 6.48 13.27
N SER A 105 7.41 6.29 11.97
CA SER A 105 7.02 7.24 10.92
C SER A 105 6.87 6.53 9.59
N TYR A 106 6.07 7.06 8.69
CA TYR A 106 6.03 6.59 7.31
C TYR A 106 5.74 7.76 6.36
N SER A 107 6.21 7.63 5.13
CA SER A 107 5.86 8.52 4.04
C SER A 107 5.34 7.69 2.88
N THR A 108 4.23 8.12 2.29
CA THR A 108 3.65 7.48 1.10
C THR A 108 3.62 8.45 -0.06
N THR A 109 3.96 7.98 -1.25
CA THR A 109 3.85 8.74 -2.50
C THR A 109 3.25 7.87 -3.58
N ALA A 110 2.73 8.50 -4.63
CA ALA A 110 2.15 7.83 -5.78
C ALA A 110 2.83 8.32 -7.05
N LEU A 111 3.30 7.39 -7.89
CA LEU A 111 3.64 7.65 -9.28
C LEU A 111 2.46 7.21 -10.14
N VAL A 112 1.91 8.14 -10.90
CA VAL A 112 0.79 7.92 -11.80
C VAL A 112 1.26 8.18 -13.22
N SER A 113 1.12 7.19 -14.09
CA SER A 113 1.52 7.30 -15.50
C SER A 113 0.40 6.83 -16.42
N ASN A 114 0.44 7.29 -17.67
CA ASN A 114 -0.44 6.77 -18.69
C ASN A 114 -0.06 5.32 -19.05
N PRO A 115 -1.00 4.50 -19.54
CA PRO A 115 -0.67 3.21 -20.12
C PRO A 115 0.36 3.42 -21.24
N LYS A 116 1.37 2.54 -21.33
CA LYS A 116 2.25 2.52 -22.51
C LYS A 116 1.38 2.18 -23.73
N ALA A 117 1.46 3.02 -24.76
CA ALA A 117 0.86 2.78 -26.07
C ALA A 117 1.44 1.53 -26.74
#